data_AF-A0A433LC21-F1
#
_entry.id   AF-A0A433LC21-F1
#
_cell.length_a   1.000
_cell.length_b   1.000
_cell.length_c   1.000
_cell.angle_alpha   90.00
_cell.angle_beta   90.00
_cell.angle_gamma   90.00
#
_symmetry.space_group_name_H-M   'P 1'
#
loop_
_entity.id
_entity.type
_entity.pdbx_description
1 polymer ?
#
loop_
_entity_poly.entity_id
_entity_poly.type
_entity_poly.pdbx_seq_one_letter_code
_entity_poly.pdbx_strand_id
1 'polypeptide(L)' 'MHQDTRRIRQRYAAINLDEYEAKLIDALVDYTGMSKATLLRQLVLKEALETLGVGDLVNTSVGQRAS' A
#
# COMPACT_ATOMS: atom_id res chain seq x y z
N MET A 1 29.78 -13.70 -2.98
CA MET A 1 28.82 -12.62 -3.31
C MET A 1 28.20 -12.13 -2.01
N HIS A 2 28.64 -11.01 -1.46
CA HIS A 2 27.98 -10.40 -0.29
C HIS A 2 26.68 -9.75 -0.78
N GLN A 3 25.54 -10.25 -0.31
CA GLN A 3 24.28 -9.56 -0.50
C GLN A 3 24.33 -8.28 0.33
N ASP A 4 24.15 -7.14 -0.32
CA ASP A 4 24.14 -5.84 0.33
C ASP A 4 22.99 -5.78 1.36
N THR A 5 23.33 -5.84 2.65
CA THR A 5 22.39 -5.87 3.77
C THR A 5 21.42 -4.68 3.73
N ARG A 6 21.79 -3.55 3.11
CA ARG A 6 20.93 -2.37 2.97
C ARG A 6 19.73 -2.59 2.05
N ARG A 7 19.77 -3.58 1.15
CA ARG A 7 18.65 -3.92 0.26
C ARG A 7 17.65 -4.90 0.89
N ILE A 8 17.99 -5.50 2.03
CA ILE A 8 17.06 -6.39 2.75
C ILE A 8 15.96 -5.51 3.35
N ARG A 9 14.73 -5.67 2.85
CA ARG A 9 13.56 -4.97 3.40
C ARG A 9 13.26 -5.54 4.77
N GLN A 10 13.64 -4.84 5.82
CA GLN A 10 13.39 -5.25 7.21
C GLN A 10 11.93 -5.12 7.62
N ARG A 11 11.17 -4.23 6.96
CA ARG A 11 9.75 -3.96 7.26
C ARG A 11 8.89 -4.50 6.12
N TYR A 12 8.43 -5.73 6.26
CA TYR A 12 7.46 -6.34 5.36
C TYR A 12 6.20 -6.68 6.15
N ALA A 13 5.06 -6.57 5.48
CA ALA A 13 3.78 -7.07 5.98
C ALA A 13 3.38 -8.25 5.09
N ALA A 14 3.01 -9.36 5.71
CA ALA A 14 2.43 -10.51 5.03
C ALA A 14 0.94 -10.54 5.37
N ILE A 15 0.11 -10.75 4.36
CA ILE A 15 -1.34 -10.86 4.49
C ILE A 15 -1.71 -12.25 3.96
N ASN A 16 -2.40 -13.03 4.77
CA ASN A 16 -2.96 -14.30 4.33
C ASN A 16 -4.32 -14.00 3.72
N LEU A 17 -4.52 -14.46 2.48
CA LEU A 17 -5.76 -14.30 1.74
C LEU A 17 -6.30 -15.68 1.39
N ASP A 18 -7.62 -15.82 1.34
CA ASP A 18 -8.23 -17.00 0.74
C ASP A 18 -8.13 -16.98 -0.80
N GLU A 19 -8.59 -18.06 -1.44
CA GLU A 19 -8.51 -18.18 -2.91
C GLU A 19 -9.35 -17.12 -3.64
N TYR A 20 -10.50 -16.74 -3.08
CA TYR A 20 -11.39 -15.78 -3.70
C TYR A 20 -10.83 -14.36 -3.58
N GLU A 21 -10.37 -13.98 -2.40
CA GLU A 21 -9.70 -12.70 -2.12
C GLU A 21 -8.44 -12.55 -2.98
N ALA A 22 -7.64 -13.62 -3.13
CA ALA A 22 -6.47 -13.61 -4.00
C ALA A 22 -6.85 -13.30 -5.45
N LYS A 23 -7.89 -13.97 -6.00
CA LYS A 23 -8.39 -13.73 -7.35
C LYS A 23 -8.93 -12.32 -7.53
N LEU A 24 -9.61 -11.78 -6.52
CA LEU A 24 -10.11 -10.41 -6.53
C LEU A 24 -8.95 -9.40 -6.60
N ILE A 25 -7.91 -9.60 -5.80
CA ILE A 25 -6.72 -8.73 -5.83
C ILE A 25 -6.02 -8.81 -7.20
N ASP A 26 -5.92 -10.00 -7.79
CA ASP A 26 -5.31 -10.16 -9.11
C ASP A 26 -6.14 -9.46 -10.19
N ALA A 27 -7.47 -9.57 -10.16
CA ALA A 27 -8.35 -8.81 -11.06
C ALA A 27 -8.21 -7.28 -10.89
N LEU A 28 -8.04 -6.81 -9.65
CA LEU A 28 -7.78 -5.39 -9.35
C LEU A 28 -6.42 -4.91 -9.88
N VAL A 29 -5.41 -5.77 -9.79
CA VAL A 29 -4.08 -5.52 -10.36
C VAL A 29 -4.17 -5.38 -11.88
N ASP A 30 -4.86 -6.30 -12.54
CA ASP A 30 -5.05 -6.27 -13.99
C ASP A 30 -5.86 -5.04 -14.44
N TYR A 31 -6.89 -4.67 -13.67
CA TYR A 31 -7.71 -3.49 -13.95
C TYR A 31 -6.95 -2.18 -13.81
N THR A 32 -6.12 -2.04 -12.76
CA THR A 32 -5.39 -0.80 -12.47
C THR A 32 -4.06 -0.70 -13.21
N GLY A 33 -3.52 -1.81 -13.72
CA GLY A 33 -2.18 -1.89 -14.30
C GLY A 33 -1.05 -1.70 -13.29
N MET A 34 -1.34 -1.69 -11.99
CA MET A 34 -0.37 -1.48 -10.92
C MET A 34 0.20 -2.80 -10.40
N SER A 35 1.45 -2.82 -9.93
CA SER A 35 1.98 -4.03 -9.31
C SER A 35 1.24 -4.36 -8.00
N LYS A 36 0.96 -5.65 -7.78
CA LYS A 36 0.25 -6.17 -6.58
C LYS A 36 0.76 -5.59 -5.26
N ALA A 37 2.08 -5.54 -5.08
CA ALA A 37 2.69 -4.99 -3.87
C ALA A 37 2.43 -3.48 -3.69
N THR A 38 2.33 -2.72 -4.78
CA THR A 38 2.02 -1.28 -4.74
C THR A 38 0.56 -1.06 -4.40
N LEU A 39 -0.34 -1.81 -5.06
CA LEU A 39 -1.78 -1.74 -4.82
C LEU A 39 -2.11 -2.09 -3.36
N LEU A 40 -1.60 -3.22 -2.86
CA LEU A 40 -1.82 -3.62 -1.46
C LEU A 40 -1.26 -2.60 -0.47
N ARG A 41 -0.09 -2.01 -0.76
CA ARG A 41 0.48 -0.97 0.10
C ARG A 41 -0.41 0.26 0.16
N GLN A 42 -0.94 0.71 -0.99
CA GLN A 42 -1.84 1.87 -1.03
C GLN A 42 -3.13 1.60 -0.28
N LEU A 43 -3.75 0.43 -0.47
CA LEU A 43 -4.95 0.03 0.24
C LEU A 43 -4.73 0.02 1.77
N VAL A 44 -3.67 -0.63 2.23
CA VAL A 44 -3.36 -0.71 3.66
C VAL A 44 -3.07 0.68 4.25
N LEU A 45 -2.29 1.51 3.55
CA LEU A 45 -1.98 2.85 4.04
C LEU A 45 -3.21 3.75 4.06
N LYS A 46 -4.08 3.65 3.05
CA LYS A 46 -5.33 4.39 3.00
C LYS A 46 -6.22 4.02 4.19
N GLU A 47 -6.45 2.73 4.39
CA GLU A 47 -7.25 2.21 5.51
C GLU A 47 -6.66 2.62 6.87
N ALA A 48 -5.34 2.52 7.03
CA ALA A 48 -4.67 2.93 8.26
C ALA A 48 -4.82 4.43 8.55
N LEU A 49 -4.73 5.29 7.53
CA LEU A 49 -4.93 6.74 7.67
C LEU A 49 -6.37 7.08 8.05
N GLU A 50 -7.34 6.38 7.46
CA GLU A 50 -8.77 6.51 7.81
C GLU A 50 -9.03 6.04 9.25
N THR A 51 -8.49 4.88 9.64
CA THR A 51 -8.61 4.33 11.00
C THR A 51 -7.98 5.25 12.05
N LEU A 52 -6.84 5.88 11.74
CA LEU A 52 -6.17 6.83 12.63
C LEU A 52 -6.88 8.20 12.69
N GLY A 53 -7.89 8.44 11.85
CA GLY A 53 -8.56 9.75 11.75
C GLY A 53 -7.67 10.86 11.15
N VAL A 54 -6.52 10.50 10.56
CA VAL A 54 -5.53 11.43 9.99
C VAL A 54 -5.73 11.63 8.49
N GLY A 55 -6.64 10.87 7.86
CA GLY A 55 -6.94 10.97 6.43
C GLY A 55 -7.25 12.40 5.96
N ASP A 56 -7.96 13.19 6.78
CA ASP A 56 -8.33 14.57 6.43
C ASP A 56 -7.18 15.59 6.63
N LEU A 57 -6.30 15.31 7.59
CA LEU A 57 -5.12 16.16 7.89
C LEU A 57 -4.08 16.09 6.77
N VAL A 58 -3.86 14.91 6.17
CA VAL A 58 -2.93 14.74 5.04
C VAL A 58 -3.42 15.53 3.83
N ASN A 59 -4.71 15.46 3.49
CA ASN A 59 -5.28 16.20 2.37
C ASN A 59 -5.20 17.73 2.58
N THR A 60 -5.48 18.20 3.80
CA THR A 60 -5.35 19.61 4.16
C THR A 60 -3.91 20.12 3.97
N SER A 61 -2.91 19.33 4.37
CA SER A 61 -1.50 19.70 4.25
C SER A 61 -1.00 19.78 2.80
N VAL A 62 -1.52 18.94 1.90
CA VAL A 62 -1.16 18.98 0.46
C VAL A 62 -1.77 20.21 -0.20
N GLY A 63 -3.02 20.57 0.16
CA GLY A 63 -3.65 21.83 -0.28
C GLY A 63 -2.88 23.08 0.15
N GLN A 64 -2.34 23.09 1.37
CA GLN A 64 -1.53 24.21 1.87
C GLN A 64 -0.15 24.35 1.22
N ARG A 65 0.41 23.28 0.63
CA ARG A 65 1.71 23.34 -0.07
C ARG A 65 1.60 23.71 -1.55
N ALA A 66 0.38 23.71 -2.09
CA ALA A 66 0.09 24.07 -3.47
C ALA A 66 -0.41 25.53 -3.63
N SER A 67 -0.38 26.31 -2.54
CA SER A 67 -0.75 27.75 -2.49
C SER A 67 0.47 28.65 -2.43
#